data_AF-A0A535IF49-F1
#
_entry.id   AF-A0A535IF49-F1
#
_cell.length_a   1.000
_cell.length_b   1.000
_cell.length_c   1.000
_cell.angle_alpha   90.00
_cell.angle_beta   90.00
_cell.angle_gamma   90.00
#
_symmetry.space_group_name_H-M   'P 1'
#
loop_
_entity.id
_entity.type
_entity.pdbx_description
1 polymer ?
#
loop_
_entity_poly.entity_id
_entity_poly.type
_entity_poly.pdbx_seq_one_letter_code
_entity_poly.pdbx_strand_id
1 'polypeptide(L)'
;MAEIRVLAPLDGTVVELESVPDEVFAQKMAGDGVAIDPSGQVAVAPVTGDLVKLFPGGHAFGISTGDGVELIVHVGLDTIELQGEGFENIATEGQVVRAGTPIVRFDRATVERL
;
A
#
# COMPACT_ATOMS: atom_id res chain seq x y z
N MET A 1 6.25 1.00 25.54
CA MET A 1 5.47 0.88 24.30
C MET A 1 6.40 0.21 23.29
N ALA A 2 5.94 -0.82 22.57
CA ALA A 2 6.74 -1.44 21.53
C ALA A 2 6.83 -0.47 20.33
N GLU A 3 8.04 -0.29 19.80
CA GLU A 3 8.27 0.53 18.60
C GLU A 3 8.09 -0.34 17.36
N ILE A 4 7.14 0.01 16.49
CA ILE A 4 6.96 -0.66 15.20
C ILE A 4 7.68 0.16 14.13
N ARG A 5 8.66 -0.46 13.48
CA ARG A 5 9.35 0.14 12.34
C ARG A 5 8.59 -0.18 11.06
N VAL A 6 8.11 0.88 10.42
CA VAL A 6 7.43 0.83 9.12
C VAL A 6 8.46 1.17 8.05
N LEU A 7 8.79 0.20 7.20
CA LEU A 7 9.63 0.45 6.02
C LEU A 7 8.83 1.17 4.94
N ALA A 8 9.52 1.87 4.04
CA ALA A 8 8.87 2.40 2.85
C ALA A 8 8.29 1.23 2.04
N PRO A 9 6.96 1.19 1.78
CA PRO A 9 6.35 0.15 0.96
C PRO A 9 6.68 0.30 -0.51
N LEU A 10 7.30 1.41 -0.93
CA LEU A 10 7.58 1.74 -2.31
C LEU A 10 8.72 2.75 -2.40
N ASP A 11 9.55 2.66 -3.44
CA ASP A 11 10.53 3.70 -3.74
C ASP A 11 9.81 4.98 -4.17
N GLY A 12 10.15 6.12 -3.58
CA GLY A 12 9.53 7.39 -3.91
C GLY A 12 9.87 8.50 -2.91
N THR A 13 9.14 9.61 -3.03
CA THR A 13 9.26 10.75 -2.11
C THR A 13 8.08 10.75 -1.15
N VAL A 14 8.35 10.79 0.15
CA VAL A 14 7.30 10.93 1.15
C VAL A 14 6.68 12.32 1.06
N VAL A 15 5.35 12.38 1.03
CA VAL A 15 4.55 13.60 1.05
C VAL A 15 3.54 13.54 2.19
N GLU A 16 3.07 14.72 2.62
CA GLU A 16 2.05 14.82 3.67
C GLU A 16 0.75 14.14 3.21
N LEU A 17 0.12 13.36 4.09
CA LEU A 17 -1.13 12.69 3.77
C LEU A 17 -2.24 13.71 3.46
N GLU A 18 -2.19 14.86 4.14
CA GLU A 18 -3.05 16.03 3.93
C GLU A 18 -2.92 16.68 2.55
N SER A 19 -1.83 16.39 1.81
CA SER A 19 -1.61 16.89 0.45
C SER A 19 -2.20 16.01 -0.65
N VAL A 20 -2.70 14.81 -0.29
CA VAL A 20 -3.32 13.88 -1.23
C VAL A 20 -4.65 14.47 -1.73
N PRO A 21 -4.95 14.46 -3.05
CA PRO A 21 -6.18 15.03 -3.59
C PRO A 21 -7.39 14.07 -3.42
N ASP A 22 -7.57 13.52 -2.22
CA ASP A 22 -8.69 12.65 -1.83
C ASP A 22 -9.06 12.93 -0.38
N GLU A 23 -10.33 13.28 -0.11
CA GLU A 23 -10.77 13.69 1.23
C GLU A 23 -10.69 12.56 2.27
N VAL A 24 -10.88 11.30 1.87
CA VAL A 24 -10.84 10.14 2.79
C VAL A 24 -9.45 9.98 3.37
N PHE A 25 -8.41 10.20 2.56
CA PHE A 25 -7.02 10.17 2.99
C PHE A 25 -6.58 11.49 3.63
N ALA A 26 -6.83 12.64 2.97
CA ALA A 26 -6.37 13.94 3.44
C ALA A 26 -6.95 14.35 4.80
N GLN A 27 -8.19 13.92 5.10
CA GLN A 27 -8.83 14.14 6.39
C GLN A 27 -8.60 13.00 7.39
N LYS A 28 -7.72 12.03 7.06
CA LYS A 28 -7.37 10.88 7.91
C LYS A 28 -8.55 10.01 8.30
N MET A 29 -9.61 9.99 7.49
CA MET A 29 -10.81 9.19 7.76
C MET A 29 -10.51 7.69 7.66
N ALA A 30 -9.60 7.29 6.77
CA ALA A 30 -9.10 5.91 6.66
C ALA A 30 -8.05 5.55 7.73
N GLY A 31 -7.50 6.53 8.45
CA GLY A 31 -6.40 6.37 9.38
C GLY A 31 -5.33 7.46 9.21
N ASP A 32 -4.43 7.55 10.18
CA ASP A 32 -3.27 8.43 10.11
C ASP A 32 -2.11 7.75 9.38
N GLY A 33 -1.20 8.53 8.79
CA GLY A 33 -0.09 7.99 8.00
C GLY A 33 0.60 9.02 7.13
N VAL A 34 1.17 8.55 6.03
CA VAL A 34 1.87 9.35 5.02
C VAL A 34 1.51 8.86 3.63
N ALA A 35 1.72 9.69 2.62
CA ALA A 35 1.65 9.29 1.23
C ALA A 35 3.05 9.27 0.60
N ILE A 36 3.19 8.55 -0.51
CA ILE A 36 4.46 8.43 -1.25
C ILE A 36 4.17 8.74 -2.72
N ASP A 37 4.86 9.76 -3.25
CA ASP A 37 4.96 10.00 -4.69
C ASP A 37 5.92 8.96 -5.30
N PRO A 38 5.41 7.99 -6.06
CA PRO A 38 6.15 6.79 -6.43
C PRO A 38 7.25 7.09 -7.46
N SER A 39 8.45 6.55 -7.24
CA SER A 39 9.50 6.40 -8.26
C SER A 39 9.65 4.96 -8.74
N GLY A 40 9.29 3.98 -7.90
CA GLY A 40 9.36 2.54 -8.18
C GLY A 40 8.04 1.94 -8.71
N GLN A 41 8.07 0.64 -9.00
CA GLN A 41 6.96 -0.11 -9.59
C GLN A 41 6.54 -1.34 -8.76
N VAL A 42 7.15 -1.54 -7.59
CA VAL A 42 6.91 -2.72 -6.75
C VAL A 42 6.57 -2.25 -5.35
N ALA A 43 5.33 -2.50 -4.94
CA ALA A 43 4.89 -2.32 -3.58
C ALA A 43 5.30 -3.55 -2.74
N VAL A 44 6.00 -3.30 -1.65
CA VAL A 44 6.49 -4.30 -0.70
C VAL A 44 5.77 -4.19 0.64
N ALA A 45 5.82 -5.24 1.45
CA ALA A 45 5.31 -5.21 2.81
C ALA A 45 6.11 -4.20 3.66
N PRO A 46 5.48 -3.16 4.23
CA PRO A 46 6.18 -2.20 5.08
C PRO A 46 6.53 -2.78 6.47
N VAL A 47 5.87 -3.86 6.87
CA VAL A 47 6.05 -4.53 8.17
C VAL A 47 6.07 -6.04 8.01
N THR A 48 6.51 -6.75 9.05
CA THR A 48 6.37 -8.21 9.14
C THR A 48 5.02 -8.55 9.78
N GLY A 49 4.26 -9.46 9.18
CA GLY A 49 2.94 -9.83 9.66
C GLY A 49 2.17 -10.71 8.67
N ASP A 50 0.87 -10.81 8.90
CA ASP A 50 -0.06 -11.56 8.06
C ASP A 50 -0.67 -10.62 7.00
N LEU A 51 -0.60 -11.01 5.72
CA LEU A 51 -1.28 -10.31 4.63
C LEU A 51 -2.78 -10.62 4.71
N VAL A 52 -3.47 -9.96 5.65
CA VAL A 52 -4.89 -10.21 5.99
C VAL A 52 -5.85 -9.81 4.87
N LYS A 53 -5.43 -8.90 3.99
CA LYS A 53 -6.24 -8.48 2.85
C LYS A 53 -5.37 -8.22 1.63
N LEU A 54 -5.76 -8.78 0.49
CA LEU A 54 -5.29 -8.35 -0.82
C LEU A 54 -6.52 -8.00 -1.66
N PHE A 55 -6.69 -6.73 -1.99
CA PHE A 55 -7.90 -6.28 -2.67
C PHE A 55 -7.94 -6.83 -4.11
N PRO A 56 -9.14 -7.15 -4.63
CA PRO A 56 -9.30 -7.56 -6.02
C PRO A 56 -8.67 -6.53 -6.96
N GLY A 57 -7.86 -6.99 -7.90
CA GLY A 57 -7.11 -6.11 -8.80
C GLY A 57 -5.80 -5.54 -8.23
N GLY A 58 -5.39 -5.90 -7.01
CA GLY A 58 -4.03 -5.61 -6.51
C GLY A 58 -3.74 -4.16 -6.12
N HIS A 59 -4.70 -3.25 -6.26
CA HIS A 59 -4.53 -1.83 -5.98
C HIS A 59 -4.27 -1.50 -4.50
N ALA A 60 -4.64 -2.39 -3.58
CA ALA A 60 -4.42 -2.19 -2.15
C ALA A 60 -4.19 -3.52 -1.42
N PHE A 61 -3.51 -3.44 -0.28
CA PHE A 61 -3.34 -4.57 0.62
C PHE A 61 -3.25 -4.13 2.09
N GLY A 62 -3.65 -5.03 2.98
CA GLY A 62 -3.61 -4.84 4.43
C GLY A 62 -2.74 -5.89 5.10
N ILE A 63 -1.88 -5.45 6.03
CA ILE A 63 -1.03 -6.32 6.84
C ILE A 63 -1.36 -6.12 8.31
N SER A 64 -1.62 -7.22 9.01
CA SER A 64 -1.76 -7.22 10.47
C SER A 64 -0.47 -7.70 11.11
N THR A 65 0.05 -6.93 12.05
CA THR A 65 1.25 -7.29 12.82
C THR A 65 0.86 -8.17 14.01
N GLY A 66 1.82 -8.98 14.50
CA GLY A 66 1.60 -9.80 15.70
C GLY A 66 1.28 -8.99 16.97
N ASP A 67 1.58 -7.69 16.97
CA ASP A 67 1.29 -6.76 18.06
C ASP A 67 -0.10 -6.09 17.95
N GLY A 68 -0.90 -6.50 16.95
CA GLY A 68 -2.28 -6.03 16.75
C GLY A 68 -2.42 -4.70 16.01
N VAL A 69 -1.34 -4.17 15.44
CA VAL A 69 -1.39 -2.99 14.55
C VAL A 69 -1.66 -3.43 13.13
N GLU A 70 -2.63 -2.78 12.49
CA GLU A 70 -3.00 -3.01 11.10
C GLU A 70 -2.49 -1.85 10.24
N LEU A 71 -1.85 -2.17 9.12
CA LEU A 71 -1.39 -1.21 8.13
C LEU A 71 -2.06 -1.49 6.80
N ILE A 72 -2.50 -0.43 6.14
CA ILE A 72 -3.04 -0.48 4.78
C ILE A 72 -2.11 0.27 3.85
N VAL A 73 -1.80 -0.32 2.70
CA VAL A 73 -1.12 0.32 1.58
C VAL A 73 -2.09 0.37 0.41
N HIS A 74 -2.38 1.58 -0.06
CA HIS A 74 -3.21 1.83 -1.23
C HIS A 74 -2.35 2.46 -2.33
N VAL A 75 -2.38 1.91 -3.54
CA VAL A 75 -1.55 2.35 -4.67
C VAL A 75 -2.39 3.19 -5.61
N GLY A 76 -2.06 4.48 -5.71
CA GLY A 76 -2.80 5.47 -6.53
C GLY A 76 -4.14 5.88 -5.91
N LEU A 77 -4.90 6.71 -6.63
CA LEU A 77 -6.27 7.10 -6.32
C LEU A 77 -7.20 6.53 -7.40
N ASP A 78 -8.42 6.15 -7.03
CA ASP A 78 -9.42 5.56 -7.92
C ASP A 78 -8.95 4.35 -8.75
N THR A 79 -7.82 3.73 -8.40
CA THR A 79 -7.21 2.61 -9.11
C THR A 79 -8.03 1.31 -9.06
N ILE A 80 -9.06 1.27 -8.22
CA ILE A 80 -10.11 0.26 -8.28
C ILE A 80 -10.82 0.24 -9.65
N GLU A 81 -10.93 1.39 -10.32
CA GLU A 81 -11.56 1.52 -11.64
C GLU A 81 -10.76 0.82 -12.75
N LEU A 82 -9.46 0.58 -12.53
CA LEU A 82 -8.62 -0.18 -13.47
C LEU A 82 -8.96 -1.67 -13.49
N GLN A 83 -9.74 -2.16 -12.51
CA GLN A 83 -10.14 -3.57 -12.43
C GLN A 83 -8.95 -4.56 -12.51
N GLY A 84 -7.78 -4.13 -12.03
CA GLY A 84 -6.53 -4.88 -12.09
C GLY A 84 -5.67 -4.66 -13.33
N GLU A 85 -6.09 -3.83 -14.29
CA GLU A 85 -5.23 -3.39 -15.39
C GLU A 85 -3.99 -2.67 -14.82
N GLY A 86 -2.82 -3.12 -15.25
CA GLY A 86 -1.55 -2.57 -14.77
C GLY A 86 -1.14 -3.05 -13.38
N PHE A 87 -1.82 -4.02 -12.76
CA PHE A 87 -1.41 -4.62 -11.49
C PHE A 87 -1.09 -6.11 -11.65
N GLU A 88 -0.05 -6.56 -10.97
CA GLU A 88 0.37 -7.96 -10.87
C GLU A 88 0.52 -8.32 -9.38
N ASN A 89 -0.32 -9.24 -8.90
CA ASN A 89 -0.21 -9.77 -7.54
C ASN A 89 0.97 -10.74 -7.45
N ILE A 90 1.95 -10.44 -6.60
CA ILE A 90 3.12 -11.30 -6.34
C ILE A 90 2.87 -12.19 -5.12
N ALA A 91 2.28 -11.62 -4.07
CA ALA A 91 1.89 -12.35 -2.87
C ALA A 91 0.40 -12.75 -2.90
N THR A 92 0.01 -13.64 -1.99
CA THR A 92 -1.38 -14.12 -1.87
C THR A 92 -1.98 -13.77 -0.52
N GLU A 93 -3.27 -13.42 -0.48
CA GLU A 93 -4.00 -13.19 0.78
C GLU A 93 -3.83 -14.38 1.75
N GLY A 94 -3.64 -14.09 3.04
CA GLY A 94 -3.36 -15.08 4.09
C GLY A 94 -1.90 -15.52 4.19
N GLN A 95 -1.01 -15.01 3.33
CA GLN A 95 0.42 -15.29 3.41
C GLN A 95 1.08 -14.51 4.55
N VAL A 96 1.97 -15.17 5.30
CA VAL A 96 2.90 -14.49 6.23
C VAL A 96 4.00 -13.81 5.42
N VAL A 97 4.16 -12.51 5.60
CA VAL A 97 5.14 -11.69 4.87
C VAL A 97 6.14 -11.06 5.84
N ARG A 98 7.37 -10.87 5.36
CA ARG A 98 8.40 -10.09 6.08
C ARG A 98 8.46 -8.69 5.52
N ALA A 99 8.87 -7.71 6.32
CA ALA A 99 9.13 -6.37 5.83
C ALA A 99 10.10 -6.42 4.61
N GLY A 100 9.73 -5.75 3.51
CA GLY A 100 10.42 -5.79 2.22
C GLY A 100 10.00 -6.92 1.27
N THR A 101 9.09 -7.82 1.67
CA THR A 101 8.54 -8.86 0.78
C THR A 101 7.72 -8.20 -0.34
N PRO A 102 7.98 -8.48 -1.63
CA PRO A 102 7.16 -7.98 -2.73
C PRO A 102 5.71 -8.49 -2.64
N ILE A 103 4.75 -7.56 -2.73
CA ILE A 103 3.32 -7.87 -2.61
C ILE A 103 2.62 -7.68 -3.96
N VAL A 104 2.83 -6.53 -4.58
CA VAL A 104 2.21 -6.15 -5.87
C VAL A 104 3.23 -5.42 -6.72
N ARG A 105 3.27 -5.75 -8.01
CA ARG A 105 3.91 -4.90 -9.03
C ARG A 105 2.83 -4.13 -9.76
N PHE A 106 3.13 -2.89 -10.15
CA PHE A 106 2.20 -2.08 -10.93
C PHE A 106 2.91 -1.31 -12.04
N ASP A 107 2.20 -1.07 -13.13
CA ASP A 107 2.63 -0.22 -14.24
C ASP A 107 2.23 1.23 -13.95
N ARG A 108 3.23 2.08 -13.72
CA ARG A 108 3.01 3.49 -13.38
C ARG A 108 2.27 4.26 -14.46
N ALA A 109 2.58 4.01 -15.73
CA ALA A 109 1.95 4.75 -16.83
C ALA A 109 0.45 4.47 -16.92
N THR A 110 0.04 3.25 -16.57
CA THR A 110 -1.38 2.87 -16.47
C THR A 110 -2.04 3.50 -15.25
N VAL A 111 -1.39 3.46 -14.08
CA VAL A 111 -1.92 3.99 -12.82
C VAL A 111 -2.04 5.51 -12.84
N GLU A 112 -1.06 6.23 -13.40
CA GLU A 112 -1.01 7.70 -13.46
C GLU A 112 -1.92 8.30 -14.55
N ARG A 113 -2.68 7.47 -15.28
CA ARG A 113 -3.63 7.93 -16.31
C ARG A 113 -4.96 8.41 -15.73
N LEU A 114 -5.28 8.01 -14.51
CA LEU A 114 -6.45 8.44 -13.75
C LEU A 114 -6.15 9.78 -13.07
#